data_AF-A0A6I5HYV3-F1
#
_entry.id   AF-A0A6I5HYV3-F1
#
_cell.length_a   1.000
_cell.length_b   1.000
_cell.length_c   1.000
_cell.angle_alpha   90.00
_cell.angle_beta   90.00
_cell.angle_gamma   90.00
#
_symmetry.space_group_name_H-M   'P 1'
#
loop_
_entity.id
_entity.type
_entity.pdbx_description
1 polymer ?
#
loop_
_entity_poly.entity_id
_entity_poly.type
_entity_poly.pdbx_seq_one_letter_code
_entity_poly.pdbx_strand_id
1 'polypeptide(L)'
;MDDEAEAPFIDPDSDYPCCWFCPALRFPRTGFLVADRPSRDWPFDAADGYRYTVDTRTPVCVHPGRVGVEPERTARIYVDPPPPDPGQAGPGQSARRRRWWRLRPGPRSAPGQG
;
A
#
# COMPACT_ATOMS: atom_id res chain seq x y z
N MET A 1 -20.70 11.87 -27.39
CA MET A 1 -19.93 12.84 -26.59
C MET A 1 -19.85 12.21 -25.21
N ASP A 2 -18.98 11.22 -25.08
CA ASP A 2 -18.96 10.30 -23.93
C ASP A 2 -17.52 10.07 -23.41
N ASP A 3 -16.53 10.59 -24.13
CA ASP A 3 -15.10 10.39 -23.85
C ASP A 3 -14.66 11.00 -22.51
N GLU A 4 -15.28 12.12 -22.12
CA GLU A 4 -14.96 12.81 -20.87
C GLU A 4 -15.39 12.01 -19.62
N ALA A 5 -16.36 11.10 -19.75
CA ALA A 5 -16.77 10.23 -18.64
C ALA A 5 -15.79 9.05 -18.42
N GLU A 6 -15.00 8.71 -19.44
CA GLU A 6 -13.97 7.66 -19.38
C GLU A 6 -12.56 8.22 -19.18
N ALA A 7 -12.38 9.54 -19.28
CA ALA A 7 -11.12 10.21 -19.07
C ALA A 7 -10.56 9.99 -17.65
N PRO A 8 -9.23 9.97 -17.49
CA PRO A 8 -8.59 9.96 -16.18
C PRO A 8 -9.13 11.07 -15.27
N PHE A 9 -9.33 10.75 -13.99
CA PHE A 9 -9.83 11.72 -13.02
C PHE A 9 -8.88 12.89 -12.78
N ILE A 10 -7.56 12.63 -12.83
CA ILE A 10 -6.53 13.66 -12.82
C ILE A 10 -5.85 13.64 -14.18
N ASP A 11 -5.78 14.81 -14.80
CA ASP A 11 -5.02 15.02 -16.03
C ASP A 11 -3.55 14.62 -15.81
N PRO A 12 -3.03 13.62 -16.54
CA PRO A 12 -1.66 13.14 -16.37
C PRO A 12 -0.59 14.17 -16.74
N ASP A 13 -0.94 15.19 -17.51
CA ASP A 13 -0.05 16.30 -17.88
C ASP A 13 -0.16 17.50 -16.92
N SER A 14 -1.03 17.41 -15.91
CA SER A 14 -1.20 18.44 -14.88
C SER A 14 -0.04 18.47 -13.89
N ASP A 15 0.26 19.66 -13.34
CA ASP A 15 1.24 19.87 -12.26
C ASP A 15 0.78 19.30 -10.90
N TYR A 16 -0.37 18.60 -10.86
CA TYR A 16 -0.94 18.05 -9.64
C TYR A 16 -0.02 16.97 -9.00
N PRO A 17 0.30 17.06 -7.69
CA PRO A 17 1.32 16.23 -7.05
C PRO A 17 0.80 14.83 -6.66
N CYS A 18 0.08 14.16 -7.53
CA CYS A 18 -0.32 12.78 -7.30
C CYS A 18 0.88 11.82 -7.47
N CYS A 19 0.82 10.63 -6.87
CA CYS A 19 1.89 9.65 -7.04
C CYS A 19 1.90 9.13 -8.48
N TRP A 20 3.08 8.78 -9.01
CA TRP A 20 3.22 8.20 -10.34
C TRP A 20 2.33 6.95 -10.59
N PHE A 21 2.10 6.15 -9.54
CA PHE A 21 1.21 4.98 -9.57
C PHE A 21 -0.17 5.30 -8.95
N CYS A 22 -0.69 6.52 -9.12
CA CYS A 22 -2.03 6.87 -8.68
C CYS A 22 -3.07 6.34 -9.69
N PRO A 23 -4.12 5.61 -9.25
CA PRO A 23 -5.16 5.16 -10.18
C PRO A 23 -5.93 6.33 -10.83
N ALA A 24 -5.99 7.49 -10.17
CA ALA A 24 -6.62 8.70 -10.72
C ALA A 24 -5.98 9.19 -12.03
N LEU A 25 -4.72 8.81 -12.31
CA LEU A 25 -4.02 9.13 -13.56
C LEU A 25 -4.41 8.23 -14.73
N ARG A 26 -5.15 7.15 -14.48
CA ARG A 26 -5.50 6.13 -15.50
C ARG A 26 -6.98 5.84 -15.57
N PHE A 27 -7.72 6.06 -14.49
CA PHE A 27 -9.13 5.71 -14.37
C PHE A 27 -9.97 6.96 -14.12
N PRO A 28 -11.22 6.99 -14.64
CA PRO A 28 -12.20 7.99 -14.25
C PRO A 28 -12.54 7.87 -12.76
N ARG A 29 -13.22 8.88 -12.20
CA ARG A 29 -13.55 8.92 -10.76
C ARG A 29 -14.23 7.64 -10.27
N THR A 30 -15.14 7.08 -11.06
CA THR A 30 -15.90 5.87 -10.73
C THR A 30 -15.09 4.59 -10.84
N GLY A 31 -13.90 4.63 -11.44
CA GLY A 31 -13.04 3.48 -11.67
C GLY A 31 -12.09 3.14 -10.52
N PHE A 32 -12.04 3.95 -9.45
CA PHE A 32 -11.20 3.69 -8.28
C PHE A 32 -11.83 4.18 -6.98
N LEU A 33 -11.33 3.66 -5.86
CA LEU A 33 -11.73 4.07 -4.51
C LEU A 33 -10.63 4.87 -3.83
N VAL A 34 -11.02 5.70 -2.87
CA VAL A 34 -10.07 6.40 -1.99
C VAL A 34 -10.19 5.88 -0.56
N ALA A 35 -9.05 5.55 0.04
CA ALA A 35 -8.95 5.07 1.42
C ALA A 35 -8.06 5.98 2.26
N ASP A 36 -8.31 6.03 3.58
CA ASP A 36 -7.55 6.88 4.50
C ASP A 36 -6.09 6.45 4.66
N ARG A 37 -5.82 5.13 4.56
CA ARG A 37 -4.48 4.56 4.74
C ARG A 37 -4.34 3.17 4.08
N PRO A 38 -3.10 2.65 3.94
CA PRO A 38 -2.86 1.28 3.51
C PRO A 38 -3.49 0.22 4.43
N SER A 39 -3.96 -0.89 3.85
CA SER A 39 -4.60 -2.00 4.55
C SER A 39 -4.28 -3.36 3.92
N ARG A 40 -4.55 -4.45 4.66
CA ARG A 40 -4.60 -5.81 4.11
C ARG A 40 -5.85 -6.07 3.27
N ASP A 41 -6.87 -5.25 3.46
CA ASP A 41 -8.13 -5.28 2.69
C ASP A 41 -7.93 -4.74 1.26
N TRP A 42 -6.84 -3.98 1.05
CA TRP A 42 -6.37 -3.56 -0.26
C TRP A 42 -4.84 -3.71 -0.41
N PRO A 43 -4.35 -4.95 -0.62
CA PRO A 43 -2.93 -5.22 -0.75
C PRO A 43 -2.32 -4.53 -1.98
N PHE A 44 -1.02 -4.22 -1.90
CA PHE A 44 -0.24 -3.72 -3.02
C PHE A 44 0.04 -4.85 -4.02
N ASP A 45 -0.17 -4.57 -5.30
CA ASP A 45 0.08 -5.44 -6.43
C ASP A 45 1.33 -4.95 -7.17
N ALA A 46 2.38 -5.77 -7.20
CA ALA A 46 3.65 -5.40 -7.80
C ALA A 46 3.63 -5.46 -9.34
N ALA A 47 2.61 -6.07 -9.95
CA ALA A 47 2.50 -6.16 -11.40
C ALA A 47 2.25 -4.78 -12.04
N ASP A 48 1.46 -3.95 -11.38
CA ASP A 48 1.03 -2.63 -11.91
C ASP A 48 1.28 -1.46 -10.94
N GLY A 49 1.58 -1.73 -9.67
CA GLY A 49 1.88 -0.72 -8.66
C GLY A 49 0.65 -0.16 -7.92
N TYR A 50 -0.55 -0.70 -8.17
CA TYR A 50 -1.77 -0.30 -7.46
C TYR A 50 -2.03 -1.12 -6.21
N ARG A 51 -3.02 -0.66 -5.45
CA ARG A 51 -3.64 -1.42 -4.36
C ARG A 51 -5.05 -1.77 -4.79
N TYR A 52 -5.53 -2.96 -4.45
CA TYR A 52 -6.84 -3.42 -4.92
C TYR A 52 -7.66 -3.98 -3.79
N THR A 53 -8.95 -3.64 -3.73
CA THR A 53 -9.89 -4.33 -2.84
C THR A 53 -9.83 -5.84 -3.07
N VAL A 54 -9.82 -6.61 -1.97
CA VAL A 54 -9.71 -8.08 -2.04
C VAL A 54 -10.93 -8.73 -2.69
N ASP A 55 -12.12 -8.13 -2.54
CA ASP A 55 -13.40 -8.63 -3.05
C ASP A 55 -13.61 -8.34 -4.55
N THR A 56 -13.49 -7.08 -4.93
CA THR A 56 -13.91 -6.57 -6.25
C THR A 56 -12.75 -6.28 -7.19
N ARG A 57 -11.49 -6.37 -6.71
CA ARG A 57 -10.31 -5.97 -7.47
C ARG A 57 -10.41 -4.53 -8.01
N THR A 58 -11.04 -3.65 -7.24
CA THR A 58 -11.14 -2.22 -7.56
C THR A 58 -9.86 -1.52 -7.10
N PRO A 59 -9.19 -0.71 -7.94
CA PRO A 59 -7.97 -0.01 -7.54
C PRO A 59 -8.26 1.04 -6.47
N VAL A 60 -7.31 1.24 -5.55
CA VAL A 60 -7.44 2.06 -4.35
C VAL A 60 -6.29 3.05 -4.23
N CYS A 61 -6.61 4.34 -4.20
CA CYS A 61 -5.69 5.40 -3.78
C CYS A 61 -5.71 5.53 -2.26
N VAL A 62 -4.54 5.61 -1.62
CA VAL A 62 -4.41 5.79 -0.16
C VAL A 62 -3.97 7.21 0.22
N HIS A 63 -4.11 8.17 -0.70
CA HIS A 63 -3.67 9.55 -0.53
C HIS A 63 -4.81 10.53 -0.82
N PRO A 64 -5.87 10.59 0.02
CA PRO A 64 -7.05 11.43 -0.21
C PRO A 64 -6.70 12.90 -0.48
N GLY A 65 -5.77 13.47 0.30
CA GLY A 65 -5.32 14.85 0.10
C GLY A 65 -4.57 15.11 -1.22
N ARG A 66 -3.92 14.10 -1.81
CA ARG A 66 -3.26 14.25 -3.13
C ARG A 66 -4.25 14.18 -4.29
N VAL A 67 -5.37 13.47 -4.11
CA VAL A 67 -6.42 13.36 -5.14
C VAL A 67 -7.57 14.34 -4.93
N GLY A 68 -7.63 15.03 -3.79
CA GLY A 68 -8.71 15.97 -3.48
C GLY A 68 -10.06 15.29 -3.23
N VAL A 69 -10.05 14.04 -2.79
CA VAL A 69 -11.26 13.23 -2.57
C VAL A 69 -11.27 12.71 -1.14
N GLU A 70 -12.40 12.85 -0.47
CA GLU A 70 -12.61 12.29 0.87
C GLU A 70 -12.50 10.76 0.87
N PRO A 71 -11.94 10.14 1.92
CA PRO A 71 -11.81 8.70 1.97
C PRO A 71 -13.19 8.02 2.05
N GLU A 72 -13.48 7.17 1.07
CA GLU A 72 -14.68 6.32 1.02
C GLU A 72 -14.52 5.06 1.88
N ARG A 73 -13.27 4.67 2.13
CA ARG A 73 -12.92 3.47 2.90
C ARG A 73 -11.99 3.82 4.05
N THR A 74 -12.34 3.32 5.22
CA THR A 74 -11.44 3.36 6.39
C THR A 74 -10.80 2.02 6.59
N ALA A 75 -9.47 1.96 6.63
CA ALA A 75 -8.76 0.72 6.90
C ALA A 75 -9.12 0.21 8.31
N ARG A 76 -9.27 -1.10 8.45
CA ARG A 76 -9.46 -1.73 9.76
C ARG A 76 -8.20 -1.54 10.60
N ILE A 77 -8.38 -1.17 11.86
CA ILE A 77 -7.26 -1.11 12.81
C ILE A 77 -6.79 -2.55 13.02
N TYR A 78 -5.50 -2.78 12.84
CA TYR A 78 -4.92 -4.08 13.15
C TYR A 78 -4.96 -4.25 14.67
N VAL A 79 -5.74 -5.24 15.11
CA VAL A 79 -5.71 -5.73 16.49
C VAL A 79 -4.80 -6.96 16.46
N ASP A 80 -3.75 -6.95 17.28
CA ASP A 80 -2.87 -8.11 17.39
C ASP A 80 -3.71 -9.31 17.86
N PRO A 81 -3.65 -10.47 17.17
CA PRO A 81 -4.32 -11.65 17.67
C PRO A 81 -3.77 -11.94 19.07
N PRO A 82 -4.61 -12.41 20.01
CA PRO A 82 -4.09 -12.82 21.31
C PRO A 82 -2.96 -13.83 21.10
N PRO A 83 -1.87 -13.75 21.90
CA PRO A 83 -0.78 -14.70 21.76
C PRO A 83 -1.33 -16.13 21.84
N PRO A 84 -0.78 -17.07 21.05
CA PRO A 84 -1.24 -18.45 21.11
C PRO A 84 -1.09 -18.98 22.54
N ASP A 85 -2.07 -19.76 22.98
CA ASP A 85 -2.02 -20.38 24.29
C ASP A 85 -0.73 -21.22 24.42
N PRO A 86 0.07 -21.05 25.49
CA PRO A 86 1.32 -21.77 25.66
C PRO A 86 1.13 -23.30 25.69
N GLY A 87 -0.09 -23.80 25.94
CA GLY A 87 -0.43 -25.23 25.89
C GLY A 87 -0.62 -25.81 24.49
N GLN A 88 -0.60 -25.00 23.43
CA GLN A 88 -0.85 -25.44 22.04
C GLN A 88 0.42 -25.48 21.16
N ALA A 89 1.60 -25.32 21.78
CA ALA A 89 2.88 -25.54 21.12
C ALA A 89 3.14 -27.04 20.92
N GLY A 90 2.70 -27.58 19.79
CA GLY A 90 3.18 -28.88 19.32
C GLY A 90 4.73 -28.89 19.22
N PRO A 91 5.39 -30.04 19.47
CA PRO A 91 6.85 -30.13 19.49
C PRO A 91 7.40 -29.95 18.06
N GLY A 92 7.71 -28.70 17.69
CA GLY A 92 8.29 -28.41 16.37
C GLY A 92 8.48 -26.93 15.99
N GLN A 93 7.85 -25.99 16.71
CA GLN A 93 7.84 -24.58 16.27
C GLN A 93 8.92 -23.66 16.89
N SER A 94 9.89 -24.20 17.64
CA SER A 94 10.85 -23.37 18.39
C SER A 94 12.13 -22.93 17.63
N ALA A 95 12.35 -23.32 16.37
CA ALA A 95 13.69 -23.17 15.76
C ALA A 95 13.90 -22.06 14.72
N ARG A 96 12.88 -21.37 14.19
CA ARG A 96 13.07 -20.53 12.97
C ARG A 96 12.78 -19.02 13.06
N ARG A 97 12.61 -18.45 14.26
CA ARG A 97 12.19 -17.03 14.42
C ARG A 97 13.24 -16.06 15.00
N ARG A 98 14.55 -16.19 14.73
CA ARG A 98 15.54 -15.20 15.22
C ARG A 98 16.76 -14.93 14.33
N ARG A 99 16.65 -14.79 13.00
CA ARG A 99 17.85 -14.52 12.16
C ARG A 99 17.62 -13.64 10.92
N TRP A 100 16.82 -12.57 10.98
CA TRP A 100 16.70 -11.65 9.83
C TRP A 100 17.21 -10.23 10.09
N TRP A 101 17.27 -9.79 11.35
CA TRP A 101 17.78 -8.45 11.71
C TRP A 101 19.32 -8.31 11.73
N ARG A 102 20.08 -9.40 11.58
CA ARG A 102 21.56 -9.40 11.57
C ARG A 102 22.18 -9.37 10.16
N LEU A 103 21.47 -8.86 9.16
CA LEU A 103 21.99 -8.73 7.79
C LEU A 103 22.00 -7.29 7.27
N ARG A 104 21.91 -6.27 8.13
CA ARG A 104 22.27 -4.90 7.72
C ARG A 104 23.81 -4.82 7.62
N PRO A 105 24.40 -4.56 6.43
CA PRO A 105 25.76 -4.05 6.40
C PRO A 105 25.74 -2.65 7.03
N GLY A 106 26.56 -2.44 8.06
CA GLY A 106 26.78 -1.12 8.63
C GLY A 106 27.43 -0.16 7.62
N PRO A 107 27.34 1.16 7.83
CA PRO A 107 28.03 2.13 6.98
C PRO A 107 29.55 1.89 7.05
N ARG A 108 30.18 1.72 5.89
CA ARG A 108 31.64 1.70 5.78
C ARG A 108 32.17 3.10 6.07
N SER A 109 32.88 3.28 7.18
CA SER A 109 33.72 4.46 7.40
C SER A 109 34.80 4.50 6.31
N ALA A 110 34.86 5.60 5.56
CA ALA A 110 35.98 5.88 4.67
C ALA A 110 37.20 6.30 5.51
N PRO A 111 38.42 5.78 5.24
CA PRO A 111 39.62 6.33 5.85
C PRO A 111 39.96 7.67 5.19
N GLY A 112 40.07 8.72 6.02
CA GLY A 112 40.66 9.99 5.63
C GLY A 112 42.15 9.82 5.29
N GLN A 113 42.56 10.45 4.19
CA GLN A 113 43.93 10.81 3.85
C GLN A 113 43.83 12.27 3.38
N GLY A 114 44.63 13.24 3.79
CA GLY A 114 45.76 13.37 4.71
C GLY A 114 46.05 14.87 4.83
#